data_AF-B3PLY1-F1
#
_entry.id   AF-B3PLY1-F1
#
_cell.length_a   1.000
_cell.length_b   1.000
_cell.length_c   1.000
_cell.angle_alpha   90.00
_cell.angle_beta   90.00
_cell.angle_gamma   90.00
#
_symmetry.space_group_name_H-M   'P 1'
#
loop_
_entity.id
_entity.type
_entity.pdbx_description
1 polymer ?
#
loop_
_entity_poly.entity_id
_entity_poly.type
_entity_poly.pdbx_seq_one_letter_code
_entity_poly.pdbx_strand_id
1 'polypeptide(L)'
;MKKIKNKLLLGAALFSVPIGLAATTYSCACQGEQANSFAADFFRKEANLYNKATKTLDLSKLHLTHIPAGSFSKLAISGIIAGAKKSNGAFKTDLEKIADLEKIILPSSLEYIGKGAFESLGIKEVTFAAASQPLVIDERAFYDNMLTSLTLPKNTTNLKKQAFAANRISNISLNDELKEIADGALSDNSLSSIDLKKVTTLGHGALAGNKFNAITLPATLSKAPIDFIDDLIDPEKANKVSVTVLNETLKKELIEKLKADPKHNITIN
;
A
#
# COMPACT_ATOMS: atom_id res chain seq x y z
N MET A 1 -24.58 -59.43 -29.91
CA MET A 1 -24.99 -58.04 -29.55
C MET A 1 -23.74 -57.22 -29.23
N LYS A 2 -23.78 -55.93 -29.54
CA LYS A 2 -22.67 -55.00 -29.87
C LYS A 2 -21.46 -54.98 -28.92
N LYS A 3 -20.26 -55.10 -29.51
CA LYS A 3 -18.99 -54.55 -28.96
C LYS A 3 -18.98 -53.03 -29.18
N ILE A 4 -18.98 -52.23 -28.11
CA ILE A 4 -18.75 -50.79 -28.22
C ILE A 4 -17.24 -50.54 -28.17
N LYS A 5 -16.70 -50.08 -29.31
CA LYS A 5 -15.36 -49.52 -29.43
C LYS A 5 -15.43 -48.05 -29.00
N ASN A 6 -14.80 -47.66 -27.90
CA ASN A 6 -14.49 -46.26 -27.63
C ASN A 6 -13.06 -45.97 -28.11
N LYS A 7 -12.96 -45.39 -29.32
CA LYS A 7 -11.74 -44.77 -29.81
C LYS A 7 -11.64 -43.34 -29.25
N LEU A 8 -10.59 -43.13 -28.45
CA LEU A 8 -9.63 -42.03 -28.45
C LEU A 8 -10.04 -40.70 -29.13
N LEU A 9 -9.91 -39.59 -28.40
CA LEU A 9 -9.27 -38.37 -28.90
C LEU A 9 -8.71 -37.57 -27.71
N LEU A 10 -7.41 -37.79 -27.47
CA LEU A 10 -6.56 -36.90 -26.67
C LEU A 10 -6.37 -35.62 -27.49
N GLY A 11 -7.04 -34.53 -27.11
CA GLY A 11 -6.85 -33.22 -27.71
C GLY A 11 -5.87 -32.40 -26.90
N ALA A 12 -4.59 -32.41 -27.30
CA ALA A 12 -3.64 -31.39 -26.89
C ALA A 12 -4.00 -30.07 -27.57
N ALA A 13 -4.22 -29.02 -26.78
CA ALA A 13 -4.17 -27.64 -27.26
C ALA A 13 -3.04 -26.92 -26.51
N LEU A 14 -1.88 -26.90 -27.16
CA LEU A 14 -0.80 -25.94 -26.90
C LEU A 14 -1.10 -24.64 -27.65
N PHE A 15 -0.48 -23.56 -27.15
CA PHE A 15 -0.36 -22.20 -27.73
C PHE A 15 -1.61 -21.32 -27.53
N SER A 16 -1.52 -20.09 -27.03
CA SER A 16 -0.41 -19.14 -26.96
C SER A 16 -0.72 -18.05 -25.93
N VAL A 17 0.30 -17.64 -25.18
CA VAL A 17 0.37 -16.30 -24.57
C VAL A 17 0.51 -15.25 -25.69
N PRO A 18 -0.26 -14.16 -25.68
CA PRO A 18 0.20 -12.86 -26.18
C PRO A 18 0.41 -11.96 -24.95
N ILE A 19 1.64 -11.77 -24.48
CA ILE A 19 2.58 -10.70 -24.89
C ILE A 19 1.90 -9.34 -24.99
N GLY A 20 2.29 -8.46 -24.06
CA GLY A 20 2.49 -7.04 -24.30
C GLY A 20 1.24 -6.18 -24.48
N LEU A 21 0.91 -5.40 -23.44
CA LEU A 21 0.33 -4.09 -23.68
C LEU A 21 1.35 -3.04 -23.24
N ALA A 22 1.79 -2.33 -24.27
CA ALA A 22 2.77 -1.27 -24.25
C ALA A 22 2.39 -0.17 -23.28
N ALA A 23 3.43 0.49 -22.76
CA ALA A 23 3.34 1.76 -22.08
C ALA A 23 2.59 2.77 -22.96
N THR A 24 1.43 3.22 -22.49
CA THR A 24 0.91 4.55 -22.81
C THR A 24 0.56 5.23 -21.50
N THR A 25 1.36 6.23 -21.20
CA THR A 25 1.31 7.09 -20.02
C THR A 25 -0.02 7.81 -19.90
N TYR A 26 -0.92 7.43 -18.98
CA TYR A 26 -1.91 8.39 -18.46
C TYR A 26 -2.25 8.12 -17.00
N SER A 27 -1.76 9.06 -16.17
CA SER A 27 -2.20 9.34 -14.81
C SER A 27 -3.65 9.85 -14.82
N CYS A 28 -4.59 9.07 -14.29
CA CYS A 28 -5.66 9.56 -13.41
C CYS A 28 -6.47 8.36 -12.88
N ALA A 29 -6.91 8.45 -11.63
CA ALA A 29 -7.63 7.42 -10.89
C ALA A 29 -9.10 7.17 -11.37
N CYS A 30 -9.32 7.15 -12.68
CA CYS A 30 -10.64 6.91 -13.30
C CYS A 30 -10.50 5.99 -14.52
N GLN A 31 -10.28 4.69 -14.32
CA GLN A 31 -10.63 3.67 -15.32
C GLN A 31 -11.79 2.82 -14.80
N GLY A 32 -12.94 3.49 -14.70
CA GLY A 32 -14.22 2.80 -14.63
C GLY A 32 -14.28 1.70 -15.69
N GLU A 33 -14.67 0.50 -15.24
CA GLU A 33 -14.72 -0.78 -15.95
C GLU A 33 -13.49 -1.71 -15.83
N GLN A 34 -12.25 -1.32 -16.18
CA GLN A 34 -11.13 -2.30 -16.15
C GLN A 34 -10.66 -2.66 -14.72
N ALA A 35 -10.39 -1.69 -13.85
CA ALA A 35 -9.91 -1.96 -12.50
C ALA A 35 -10.97 -2.62 -11.59
N ASN A 36 -12.24 -2.23 -11.74
CA ASN A 36 -13.35 -2.81 -10.99
C ASN A 36 -13.62 -4.27 -11.41
N SER A 37 -13.38 -4.61 -12.68
CA SER A 37 -13.57 -5.99 -13.16
C SER A 37 -12.55 -6.94 -12.55
N PHE A 38 -11.29 -6.50 -12.38
CA PHE A 38 -10.22 -7.30 -11.76
C PHE A 38 -10.60 -7.76 -10.36
N ALA A 39 -10.97 -6.83 -9.47
CA ALA A 39 -11.34 -7.18 -8.10
C ALA A 39 -12.59 -8.05 -8.06
N ALA A 40 -13.57 -7.80 -8.94
CA ALA A 40 -14.81 -8.53 -8.94
C ALA A 40 -14.59 -10.04 -9.14
N ASP A 41 -13.68 -10.45 -10.02
CA ASP A 41 -13.44 -11.87 -10.30
C ASP A 41 -13.03 -12.70 -9.08
N PHE A 42 -12.31 -12.09 -8.12
CA PHE A 42 -11.95 -12.75 -6.85
C PHE A 42 -13.12 -12.97 -5.91
N PHE A 43 -14.22 -12.25 -6.13
CA PHE A 43 -15.46 -12.36 -5.36
C PHE A 43 -16.59 -13.06 -6.12
N ARG A 44 -16.50 -13.16 -7.45
CA ARG A 44 -17.52 -13.75 -8.33
C ARG A 44 -17.36 -15.25 -8.54
N LYS A 45 -16.14 -15.79 -8.44
CA LYS A 45 -15.87 -17.22 -8.69
C LYS A 45 -15.43 -17.94 -7.42
N GLU A 46 -15.71 -19.24 -7.42
CA GLU A 46 -15.49 -20.33 -6.46
C GLU A 46 -14.06 -20.47 -5.89
N ALA A 47 -13.39 -19.37 -5.56
CA ALA A 47 -11.98 -19.38 -5.18
C ALA A 47 -11.77 -19.56 -3.67
N ASN A 48 -12.82 -19.50 -2.84
CA ASN A 48 -12.75 -19.63 -1.38
C ASN A 48 -11.62 -18.79 -0.74
N LEU A 49 -11.31 -17.62 -1.33
CA LEU A 49 -10.21 -16.75 -0.91
C LEU A 49 -10.62 -15.85 0.25
N TYR A 50 -11.92 -15.56 0.37
CA TYR A 50 -12.43 -14.77 1.49
C TYR A 50 -12.90 -15.67 2.64
N ASN A 51 -12.25 -15.56 3.79
CA ASN A 51 -12.68 -16.17 5.03
C ASN A 51 -13.58 -15.21 5.80
N LYS A 52 -14.86 -15.55 5.96
CA LYS A 52 -15.86 -14.74 6.65
C LYS A 52 -15.61 -14.61 8.15
N ALA A 53 -15.13 -15.66 8.81
CA ALA A 53 -14.92 -15.66 10.25
C ALA A 53 -13.77 -14.72 10.65
N THR A 54 -12.72 -14.70 9.83
CA THR A 54 -11.54 -13.84 10.05
C THR A 54 -11.54 -12.57 9.21
N LYS A 55 -12.58 -12.36 8.40
CA LYS A 55 -12.72 -11.24 7.46
C LYS A 55 -11.45 -11.01 6.62
N THR A 56 -10.87 -12.12 6.14
CA THR A 56 -9.57 -12.13 5.46
C THR A 56 -9.74 -12.46 3.99
N LEU A 57 -9.17 -11.65 3.11
CA LEU A 57 -8.96 -11.99 1.70
C LEU A 57 -7.55 -12.56 1.54
N ASP A 58 -7.48 -13.87 1.34
CA ASP A 58 -6.24 -14.60 1.14
C ASP A 58 -5.94 -14.79 -0.36
N LEU A 59 -5.09 -13.92 -0.90
CA LEU A 59 -4.61 -14.01 -2.28
C LEU A 59 -3.31 -14.83 -2.38
N SER A 60 -2.80 -15.39 -1.28
CA SER A 60 -1.46 -16.00 -1.22
C SER A 60 -1.30 -17.24 -2.11
N LYS A 61 -2.41 -17.93 -2.39
CA LYS A 61 -2.45 -19.13 -3.23
C LYS A 61 -2.46 -18.81 -4.73
N LEU A 62 -2.58 -17.54 -5.09
CA LEU A 62 -2.62 -17.10 -6.47
C LEU A 62 -1.23 -16.73 -6.97
N HIS A 63 -1.02 -16.88 -8.27
CA HIS A 63 0.18 -16.39 -8.94
C HIS A 63 -0.10 -15.02 -9.58
N LEU A 64 -0.27 -14.00 -8.74
CA LEU A 64 -0.45 -12.61 -9.18
C LEU A 64 0.90 -11.90 -9.15
N THR A 65 1.28 -11.29 -10.27
CA THR A 65 2.46 -10.42 -10.34
C THR A 65 2.09 -8.95 -10.19
N HIS A 66 0.88 -8.57 -10.58
CA HIS A 66 0.43 -7.17 -10.60
C HIS A 66 -0.98 -7.03 -10.02
N ILE A 67 -1.17 -6.04 -9.17
CA ILE A 67 -2.49 -5.58 -8.72
C ILE A 67 -2.73 -4.20 -9.35
N PRO A 68 -3.72 -4.06 -10.26
CA PRO A 68 -3.98 -2.80 -10.94
C PRO A 68 -4.40 -1.67 -10.00
N ALA A 69 -4.15 -0.43 -10.45
CA ALA A 69 -4.55 0.78 -9.75
C ALA A 69 -6.05 0.79 -9.43
N GLY A 70 -6.41 1.21 -8.21
CA GLY A 70 -7.79 1.34 -7.74
C GLY A 70 -8.59 0.04 -7.61
N SER A 71 -8.02 -1.12 -7.97
CA SER A 71 -8.78 -2.36 -8.18
C SER A 71 -9.60 -2.80 -6.97
N PHE A 72 -9.00 -2.80 -5.78
CA PHE A 72 -9.68 -3.11 -4.53
C PHE A 72 -10.05 -1.86 -3.71
N SER A 73 -10.00 -0.64 -4.26
CA SER A 73 -10.37 0.55 -3.48
C SER A 73 -11.81 0.46 -2.94
N LYS A 74 -12.13 1.18 -1.86
CA LYS A 74 -13.51 1.23 -1.33
C LYS A 74 -14.52 1.67 -2.40
N LEU A 75 -14.13 2.57 -3.30
CA LEU A 75 -14.96 2.99 -4.41
C LEU A 75 -15.23 1.83 -5.39
N ALA A 76 -14.19 1.07 -5.74
CA ALA A 76 -14.33 -0.09 -6.61
C ALA A 76 -15.24 -1.16 -5.99
N ILE A 77 -14.99 -1.53 -4.73
CA ILE A 77 -15.81 -2.51 -3.99
C ILE A 77 -17.27 -2.03 -3.88
N SER A 78 -17.50 -0.76 -3.54
CA SER A 78 -18.85 -0.18 -3.47
C SER A 78 -19.57 -0.23 -4.82
N GLY A 79 -18.85 0.04 -5.91
CA GLY A 79 -19.37 -0.06 -7.28
C GLY A 79 -19.76 -1.50 -7.67
N ILE A 80 -18.91 -2.48 -7.34
CA ILE A 80 -19.20 -3.91 -7.57
C ILE A 80 -20.47 -4.33 -6.81
N ILE A 81 -20.60 -3.94 -5.53
CA ILE A 81 -21.78 -4.22 -4.71
C ILE A 81 -23.02 -3.57 -5.31
N ALA A 82 -22.95 -2.28 -5.67
CA ALA A 82 -24.08 -1.55 -6.26
C ALA A 82 -24.52 -2.14 -7.60
N GLY A 83 -23.58 -2.57 -8.44
CA GLY A 83 -23.85 -3.24 -9.72
C GLY A 83 -24.56 -4.57 -9.54
N ALA A 84 -24.11 -5.40 -8.58
CA ALA A 84 -24.75 -6.69 -8.33
C ALA A 84 -26.15 -6.58 -7.72
N LYS A 85 -26.42 -5.54 -6.92
CA LYS A 85 -27.79 -5.24 -6.41
C LYS A 85 -28.80 -4.99 -7.52
N LYS A 86 -28.36 -4.60 -8.72
CA LYS A 86 -29.21 -4.42 -9.91
C LYS A 86 -29.48 -5.71 -10.69
N SER A 87 -28.78 -6.81 -10.36
CA SER A 87 -28.96 -8.12 -10.99
C SER A 87 -29.91 -9.02 -10.19
N ASN A 88 -30.73 -9.82 -10.87
CA ASN A 88 -31.58 -10.84 -10.24
C ASN A 88 -30.78 -12.16 -10.15
N GLY A 89 -30.47 -12.64 -8.94
CA GLY A 89 -29.82 -13.94 -8.73
C GLY A 89 -29.07 -14.10 -7.39
N ALA A 90 -28.51 -15.29 -7.15
CA ALA A 90 -27.75 -15.68 -5.94
C ALA A 90 -26.50 -14.82 -5.65
N PHE A 91 -26.07 -14.01 -6.62
CA PHE A 91 -24.98 -13.03 -6.51
C PHE A 91 -25.22 -11.90 -5.47
N LYS A 92 -26.44 -11.75 -4.97
CA LYS A 92 -26.82 -10.69 -4.03
C LYS A 92 -26.27 -10.88 -2.61
N THR A 93 -26.07 -12.13 -2.16
CA THR A 93 -25.79 -12.46 -0.75
C THR A 93 -24.31 -12.57 -0.36
N ASP A 94 -23.40 -12.68 -1.33
CA ASP A 94 -21.96 -12.82 -1.05
C ASP A 94 -21.18 -11.50 -1.08
N LEU A 95 -21.70 -10.48 -1.74
CA LEU A 95 -21.01 -9.20 -1.94
C LEU A 95 -21.15 -8.23 -0.75
N GLU A 96 -22.23 -8.32 0.04
CA GLU A 96 -22.36 -7.56 1.30
C GLU A 96 -21.28 -7.97 2.33
N LYS A 97 -20.66 -9.14 2.15
CA LYS A 97 -19.61 -9.67 3.03
C LYS A 97 -18.23 -9.03 2.77
N ILE A 98 -18.04 -8.37 1.62
CA ILE A 98 -16.75 -7.74 1.25
C ILE A 98 -16.59 -6.35 1.87
N ALA A 99 -17.70 -5.71 2.25
CA ALA A 99 -17.69 -4.39 2.89
C ALA A 99 -17.00 -4.39 4.27
N ASP A 100 -16.83 -5.55 4.88
CA ASP A 100 -16.23 -5.74 6.20
C ASP A 100 -14.82 -6.36 6.14
N LEU A 101 -14.07 -6.16 5.06
CA LEU A 101 -12.71 -6.71 4.93
C LEU A 101 -11.77 -6.11 5.99
N GLU A 102 -11.13 -6.96 6.79
CA GLU A 102 -10.20 -6.52 7.85
C GLU A 102 -8.75 -6.92 7.55
N LYS A 103 -8.52 -7.95 6.76
CA LYS A 103 -7.17 -8.46 6.48
C LYS A 103 -6.98 -8.84 5.02
N ILE A 104 -5.80 -8.56 4.48
CA ILE A 104 -5.36 -9.03 3.16
C ILE A 104 -4.05 -9.79 3.29
N ILE A 105 -3.97 -10.98 2.67
CA ILE A 105 -2.73 -11.74 2.52
C ILE A 105 -2.35 -11.71 1.04
N LEU A 106 -1.23 -11.07 0.71
CA LEU A 106 -0.73 -10.89 -0.65
C LEU A 106 0.22 -12.02 -1.05
N PRO A 107 0.23 -12.46 -2.32
CA PRO A 107 1.06 -13.57 -2.78
C PRO A 107 2.54 -13.20 -2.88
N SER A 108 3.39 -14.23 -2.78
CA SER A 108 4.85 -14.08 -2.87
C SER A 108 5.38 -13.78 -4.27
N SER A 109 4.53 -13.96 -5.30
CA SER A 109 4.82 -13.63 -6.69
C SER A 109 4.59 -12.16 -7.04
N LEU A 110 4.10 -11.36 -6.09
CA LEU A 110 3.68 -10.00 -6.37
C LEU A 110 4.89 -9.08 -6.59
N GLU A 111 4.89 -8.35 -7.69
CA GLU A 111 5.95 -7.43 -8.12
C GLU A 111 5.48 -5.97 -8.05
N TYR A 112 4.16 -5.73 -8.21
CA TYR A 112 3.61 -4.38 -8.29
C TYR A 112 2.20 -4.27 -7.70
N ILE A 113 2.00 -3.23 -6.86
CA ILE A 113 0.68 -2.77 -6.39
C ILE A 113 0.46 -1.36 -6.91
N GLY A 114 -0.55 -1.20 -7.75
CA GLY A 114 -0.85 0.05 -8.42
C GLY A 114 -1.44 1.13 -7.51
N LYS A 115 -1.46 2.35 -8.06
CA LYS A 115 -1.96 3.54 -7.37
C LYS A 115 -3.35 3.34 -6.77
N GLY A 116 -3.50 3.62 -5.48
CA GLY A 116 -4.78 3.52 -4.77
C GLY A 116 -5.41 2.11 -4.77
N ALA A 117 -4.65 1.04 -5.05
CA ALA A 117 -5.21 -0.30 -5.22
C ALA A 117 -6.04 -0.79 -4.02
N PHE A 118 -5.67 -0.42 -2.79
CA PHE A 118 -6.36 -0.77 -1.54
C PHE A 118 -6.79 0.46 -0.74
N GLU A 119 -7.07 1.57 -1.43
CA GLU A 119 -7.41 2.85 -0.81
C GLU A 119 -8.76 2.80 -0.08
N SER A 120 -8.81 3.39 1.12
CA SER A 120 -10.02 3.61 1.93
C SER A 120 -10.78 2.34 2.32
N LEU A 121 -10.15 1.16 2.30
CA LEU A 121 -10.83 -0.13 2.51
C LEU A 121 -11.22 -0.43 3.96
N GLY A 122 -10.57 0.21 4.92
CA GLY A 122 -10.76 -0.08 6.35
C GLY A 122 -10.02 -1.32 6.83
N ILE A 123 -9.05 -1.84 6.06
CA ILE A 123 -8.26 -3.00 6.48
C ILE A 123 -7.39 -2.67 7.69
N LYS A 124 -7.28 -3.63 8.61
CA LYS A 124 -6.50 -3.55 9.86
C LYS A 124 -5.15 -4.25 9.75
N GLU A 125 -5.03 -5.20 8.82
CA GLU A 125 -3.80 -5.96 8.62
C GLU A 125 -3.55 -6.23 7.12
N VAL A 126 -2.30 -6.08 6.70
CA VAL A 126 -1.80 -6.58 5.42
C VAL A 126 -0.59 -7.46 5.67
N THR A 127 -0.59 -8.66 5.11
CA THR A 127 0.53 -9.58 5.15
C THR A 127 1.09 -9.76 3.75
N PHE A 128 2.38 -9.52 3.57
CA PHE A 128 3.10 -9.91 2.36
C PHE A 128 3.62 -11.33 2.59
N ALA A 129 3.12 -12.33 1.85
CA ALA A 129 3.71 -13.66 1.87
C ALA A 129 5.21 -13.54 1.51
N ALA A 130 6.04 -14.49 1.99
CA ALA A 130 7.49 -14.42 1.85
C ALA A 130 7.92 -14.27 0.37
N ALA A 131 8.09 -13.02 -0.05
CA ALA A 131 8.40 -12.65 -1.42
C ALA A 131 9.89 -12.83 -1.66
N SER A 132 10.24 -13.33 -2.84
CA SER A 132 11.62 -13.44 -3.29
C SER A 132 12.04 -12.25 -4.16
N GLN A 133 11.09 -11.44 -4.61
CA GLN A 133 11.29 -10.32 -5.53
C GLN A 133 11.00 -8.97 -4.86
N PRO A 134 11.63 -7.88 -5.33
CA PRO A 134 11.24 -6.53 -4.97
C PRO A 134 9.76 -6.27 -5.28
N LEU A 135 9.06 -5.65 -4.34
CA LEU A 135 7.68 -5.20 -4.53
C LEU A 135 7.64 -3.68 -4.62
N VAL A 136 7.07 -3.19 -5.72
CA VAL A 136 6.72 -1.78 -5.88
C VAL A 136 5.33 -1.55 -5.30
N ILE A 137 5.24 -0.61 -4.35
CA ILE A 137 3.99 -0.16 -3.74
C ILE A 137 3.78 1.29 -4.17
N ASP A 138 2.82 1.53 -5.07
CA ASP A 138 2.66 2.83 -5.72
C ASP A 138 1.90 3.85 -4.85
N GLU A 139 1.76 5.07 -5.38
CA GLU A 139 1.10 6.20 -4.73
C GLU A 139 -0.25 5.80 -4.13
N ARG A 140 -0.46 6.15 -2.86
CA ARG A 140 -1.72 5.91 -2.14
C ARG A 140 -2.19 4.44 -2.10
N ALA A 141 -1.35 3.46 -2.44
CA ALA A 141 -1.76 2.05 -2.56
C ALA A 141 -2.52 1.54 -1.33
N PHE A 142 -2.16 1.96 -0.11
CA PHE A 142 -2.82 1.63 1.15
C PHE A 142 -3.30 2.87 1.92
N TYR A 143 -3.54 3.99 1.23
CA TYR A 143 -4.02 5.24 1.82
C TYR A 143 -5.36 5.04 2.56
N ASP A 144 -5.52 5.71 3.72
CA ASP A 144 -6.78 5.78 4.49
C ASP A 144 -7.30 4.40 4.93
N ASN A 145 -6.51 3.68 5.71
CA ASN A 145 -6.89 2.38 6.25
C ASN A 145 -6.77 2.36 7.78
N MET A 146 -6.88 1.18 8.38
CA MET A 146 -6.80 0.98 9.83
C MET A 146 -5.58 0.15 10.23
N LEU A 147 -4.54 0.09 9.37
CA LEU A 147 -3.35 -0.72 9.61
C LEU A 147 -2.68 -0.30 10.92
N THR A 148 -2.44 -1.23 11.83
CA THR A 148 -1.80 -0.95 13.13
C THR A 148 -0.31 -1.29 13.15
N SER A 149 0.12 -2.18 12.27
CA SER A 149 1.51 -2.54 12.08
C SER A 149 1.81 -2.76 10.60
N LEU A 150 3.08 -2.60 10.24
CA LEU A 150 3.56 -2.81 8.88
C LEU A 150 4.93 -3.47 8.91
N THR A 151 5.03 -4.64 8.29
CA THR A 151 6.33 -5.22 7.93
C THR A 151 6.49 -5.05 6.43
N LEU A 152 7.49 -4.28 6.00
CA LEU A 152 7.73 -4.11 4.57
C LEU A 152 8.20 -5.44 3.95
N PRO A 153 7.76 -5.74 2.71
CA PRO A 153 8.31 -6.87 1.97
C PRO A 153 9.83 -6.71 1.82
N LYS A 154 10.52 -7.85 1.68
CA LYS A 154 11.95 -7.84 1.38
C LYS A 154 12.19 -7.10 0.07
N ASN A 155 13.27 -6.32 0.02
CA ASN A 155 13.71 -5.58 -1.17
C ASN A 155 12.79 -4.43 -1.63
N THR A 156 11.84 -3.94 -0.82
CA THR A 156 11.16 -2.67 -1.12
C THR A 156 12.14 -1.51 -0.95
N THR A 157 12.50 -0.85 -2.05
CA THR A 157 13.53 0.20 -2.07
C THR A 157 12.99 1.60 -1.79
N ASN A 158 11.70 1.86 -2.04
CA ASN A 158 11.09 3.17 -1.87
C ASN A 158 9.63 3.02 -1.41
N LEU A 159 9.17 3.90 -0.52
CA LEU A 159 7.75 4.11 -0.27
C LEU A 159 7.28 5.32 -1.07
N LYS A 160 6.30 5.10 -1.97
CA LYS A 160 5.78 6.16 -2.83
C LYS A 160 4.87 7.12 -2.07
N LYS A 161 4.55 8.24 -2.72
CA LYS A 161 3.75 9.32 -2.16
C LYS A 161 2.49 8.79 -1.50
N GLN A 162 2.31 9.10 -0.22
CA GLN A 162 1.15 8.72 0.59
C GLN A 162 0.82 7.21 0.59
N ALA A 163 1.76 6.32 0.26
CA ALA A 163 1.49 4.89 0.09
C ALA A 163 0.83 4.25 1.32
N PHE A 164 1.19 4.69 2.52
CA PHE A 164 0.65 4.22 3.81
C PHE A 164 0.16 5.37 4.70
N ALA A 165 -0.20 6.52 4.10
CA ALA A 165 -0.71 7.66 4.86
C ALA A 165 -2.11 7.38 5.43
N ALA A 166 -2.51 8.13 6.46
CA ALA A 166 -3.83 8.05 7.09
C ALA A 166 -4.16 6.62 7.56
N ASN A 167 -3.30 6.07 8.40
CA ASN A 167 -3.46 4.74 8.98
C ASN A 167 -3.36 4.81 10.51
N ARG A 168 -3.16 3.69 11.19
CA ARG A 168 -2.97 3.62 12.65
C ARG A 168 -1.64 2.97 13.01
N ILE A 169 -0.66 3.02 12.10
CA ILE A 169 0.59 2.25 12.23
C ILE A 169 1.36 2.81 13.42
N SER A 170 1.52 1.99 14.45
CA SER A 170 2.33 2.31 15.63
C SER A 170 3.63 1.51 15.67
N ASN A 171 3.70 0.42 14.89
CA ASN A 171 4.90 -0.41 14.75
C ASN A 171 5.19 -0.64 13.27
N ILE A 172 6.40 -0.29 12.84
CA ILE A 172 6.86 -0.49 11.47
C ILE A 172 8.23 -1.18 11.48
N SER A 173 8.37 -2.22 10.66
CA SER A 173 9.64 -2.86 10.34
C SER A 173 10.01 -2.51 8.90
N LEU A 174 11.02 -1.64 8.75
CA LEU A 174 11.63 -1.33 7.46
C LEU A 174 12.57 -2.48 7.07
N ASN A 175 12.83 -2.62 5.78
CA ASN A 175 13.87 -3.54 5.28
C ASN A 175 15.20 -2.78 5.04
N ASP A 176 16.30 -3.51 4.86
CA ASP A 176 17.64 -2.92 4.69
C ASP A 176 17.86 -2.18 3.36
N GLU A 177 16.99 -2.44 2.38
CA GLU A 177 17.06 -1.90 1.03
C GLU A 177 16.28 -0.59 0.86
N LEU A 178 15.43 -0.22 1.84
CA LEU A 178 14.63 0.99 1.78
C LEU A 178 15.52 2.25 1.87
N LYS A 179 15.56 3.02 0.78
CA LYS A 179 16.37 4.26 0.67
C LYS A 179 15.53 5.52 0.75
N GLU A 180 14.27 5.47 0.33
CA GLU A 180 13.42 6.65 0.21
C GLU A 180 12.05 6.45 0.86
N ILE A 181 11.64 7.43 1.66
CA ILE A 181 10.28 7.59 2.15
C ILE A 181 9.75 8.89 1.51
N ALA A 182 8.95 8.77 0.45
CA ALA A 182 8.48 9.91 -0.32
C ALA A 182 7.44 10.76 0.44
N ASP A 183 6.97 11.82 -0.21
CA ASP A 183 6.03 12.79 0.36
C ASP A 183 4.82 12.13 1.01
N GLY A 184 4.60 12.44 2.29
CA GLY A 184 3.50 11.90 3.09
C GLY A 184 3.43 10.38 3.19
N ALA A 185 4.46 9.61 2.79
CA ALA A 185 4.32 8.16 2.63
C ALA A 185 3.89 7.44 3.91
N LEU A 186 4.26 7.96 5.09
CA LEU A 186 3.88 7.47 6.41
C LEU A 186 3.18 8.55 7.25
N SER A 187 2.58 9.58 6.63
CA SER A 187 1.88 10.63 7.38
C SER A 187 0.62 10.09 8.07
N ASP A 188 0.18 10.80 9.11
CA ASP A 188 -1.11 10.58 9.77
C ASP A 188 -1.26 9.14 10.26
N ASN A 189 -0.29 8.72 11.05
CA ASN A 189 -0.18 7.40 11.65
C ASN A 189 -0.05 7.52 13.17
N SER A 190 0.45 6.49 13.85
CA SER A 190 0.67 6.49 15.31
C SER A 190 2.11 6.13 15.68
N LEU A 191 3.07 6.40 14.79
CA LEU A 191 4.49 6.12 15.04
C LEU A 191 5.02 7.05 16.11
N SER A 192 5.64 6.48 17.14
CA SER A 192 6.43 7.22 18.14
C SER A 192 7.93 7.03 17.97
N SER A 193 8.33 6.06 17.15
CA SER A 193 9.71 5.76 16.78
C SER A 193 9.75 5.09 15.40
N ILE A 194 10.88 5.22 14.70
CA ILE A 194 11.15 4.55 13.42
C ILE A 194 12.67 4.40 13.27
N ASP A 195 13.14 3.23 12.84
CA ASP A 195 14.56 3.02 12.55
C ASP A 195 14.86 3.47 11.13
N LEU A 196 15.50 4.64 10.98
CA LEU A 196 15.84 5.22 9.69
C LEU A 196 17.25 4.84 9.19
N LYS A 197 18.03 3.99 9.89
CA LYS A 197 19.47 3.78 9.65
C LYS A 197 19.92 3.55 8.21
N LYS A 198 19.03 3.05 7.33
CA LYS A 198 19.31 2.74 5.93
C LYS A 198 18.71 3.75 4.94
N VAL A 199 17.84 4.63 5.42
CA VAL A 199 17.14 5.65 4.63
C VAL A 199 18.10 6.79 4.30
N THR A 200 18.06 7.24 3.05
CA THR A 200 18.90 8.33 2.52
C THR A 200 18.11 9.58 2.19
N THR A 201 16.79 9.47 2.01
CA THR A 201 15.91 10.58 1.60
C THR A 201 14.53 10.49 2.26
N LEU A 202 14.08 11.61 2.83
CA LEU A 202 12.71 11.85 3.26
C LEU A 202 12.05 12.90 2.35
N GLY A 203 10.78 12.71 2.03
CA GLY A 203 9.93 13.67 1.34
C GLY A 203 9.18 14.62 2.28
N HIS A 204 8.43 15.54 1.68
CA HIS A 204 7.63 16.54 2.41
C HIS A 204 6.54 15.87 3.24
N GLY A 205 6.46 16.21 4.52
CA GLY A 205 5.51 15.59 5.45
C GLY A 205 5.59 14.05 5.54
N ALA A 206 6.70 13.43 5.15
CA ALA A 206 6.84 11.97 5.09
C ALA A 206 6.42 11.26 6.39
N LEU A 207 6.63 11.92 7.54
CA LEU A 207 6.30 11.48 8.90
C LEU A 207 5.32 12.43 9.62
N ALA A 208 4.66 13.34 8.88
CA ALA A 208 3.68 14.29 9.41
C ALA A 208 2.57 13.59 10.23
N GLY A 209 1.99 14.26 11.22
CA GLY A 209 0.83 13.74 11.95
C GLY A 209 1.06 12.43 12.73
N ASN A 210 2.31 12.14 13.11
CA ASN A 210 2.68 11.01 13.96
C ASN A 210 2.88 11.45 15.43
N LYS A 211 3.29 10.52 16.30
CA LYS A 211 3.38 10.69 17.76
C LYS A 211 4.84 10.76 18.26
N PHE A 212 5.73 11.34 17.46
CA PHE A 212 7.13 11.48 17.83
C PHE A 212 7.31 12.57 18.90
N ASN A 213 8.04 12.25 19.97
CA ASN A 213 8.58 13.26 20.88
C ASN A 213 10.03 13.61 20.52
N ALA A 214 10.75 12.63 20.00
CA ALA A 214 12.11 12.79 19.50
C ALA A 214 12.36 11.84 18.33
N ILE A 215 13.27 12.22 17.44
CA ILE A 215 13.74 11.40 16.33
C ILE A 215 15.22 11.65 16.07
N THR A 216 15.94 10.58 15.69
CA THR A 216 17.33 10.68 15.24
C THR A 216 17.37 10.46 13.73
N LEU A 217 17.85 11.46 12.99
CA LEU A 217 18.15 11.36 11.57
C LEU A 217 19.58 10.81 11.42
N PRO A 218 19.78 9.64 10.79
CA PRO A 218 21.07 8.99 10.72
C PRO A 218 22.03 9.72 9.78
N ALA A 219 23.34 9.42 9.89
CA ALA A 219 24.35 10.00 9.01
C ALA A 219 24.15 9.66 7.53
N THR A 220 23.47 8.54 7.24
CA THR A 220 23.09 8.12 5.88
C THR A 220 22.03 9.02 5.24
N LEU A 221 21.25 9.76 6.05
CA LEU A 221 20.20 10.63 5.56
C LEU A 221 20.82 11.90 4.99
N SER A 222 20.78 12.03 3.67
CA SER A 222 21.38 13.14 2.93
C SER A 222 20.39 14.25 2.59
N LYS A 223 19.09 13.93 2.58
CA LYS A 223 18.02 14.85 2.17
C LYS A 223 16.79 14.66 3.05
N ALA A 224 16.33 15.75 3.65
CA ALA A 224 15.02 15.86 4.27
C ALA A 224 14.54 17.32 4.14
N PRO A 225 13.29 17.57 3.73
CA PRO A 225 12.72 18.90 3.84
C PRO A 225 12.45 19.22 5.32
N ILE A 226 12.30 20.51 5.64
CA ILE A 226 12.15 20.97 7.02
C ILE A 226 10.81 20.54 7.64
N ASP A 227 9.79 20.35 6.80
CA ASP A 227 8.42 19.96 7.15
C ASP A 227 8.21 18.43 7.17
N PHE A 228 9.29 17.63 7.14
CA PHE A 228 9.19 16.16 7.03
C PHE A 228 8.34 15.51 8.14
N ILE A 229 8.14 16.18 9.27
CA ILE A 229 7.42 15.70 10.45
C ILE A 229 6.35 16.68 10.96
N ASP A 230 6.14 17.79 10.23
CA ASP A 230 5.14 18.79 10.61
C ASP A 230 3.75 18.18 10.70
N ASP A 231 2.97 18.55 11.70
CA ASP A 231 1.53 18.25 11.69
C ASP A 231 0.85 19.23 10.72
N LEU A 232 0.41 18.72 9.57
CA LEU A 232 -0.27 19.49 8.54
C LEU A 232 -1.79 19.59 8.79
N ILE A 233 -2.33 18.80 9.73
CA ILE A 233 -3.76 18.73 10.03
C ILE A 233 -4.11 19.70 11.16
N ASP A 234 -3.31 19.75 12.22
CA ASP A 234 -3.51 20.66 13.36
C ASP A 234 -2.19 21.27 13.86
N PRO A 235 -1.60 22.22 13.10
CA PRO A 235 -0.31 22.81 13.43
C PRO A 235 -0.27 23.49 14.80
N GLU A 236 -1.41 24.02 15.26
CA GLU A 236 -1.52 24.76 16.53
C GLU A 236 -1.47 23.84 17.76
N LYS A 237 -1.82 22.56 17.60
CA LYS A 237 -1.76 21.54 18.68
C LYS A 237 -0.54 20.64 18.59
N ALA A 238 0.28 20.80 17.56
CA ALA A 238 1.45 19.97 17.35
C ALA A 238 2.49 20.20 18.46
N ASN A 239 2.85 19.13 19.17
CA ASN A 239 3.98 19.18 20.10
C ASN A 239 5.28 19.37 19.32
N LYS A 240 6.24 20.09 19.91
CA LYS A 240 7.59 20.17 19.33
C LYS A 240 8.29 18.81 19.38
N VAL A 241 8.86 18.42 18.25
CA VAL A 241 9.66 17.20 18.11
C VAL A 241 11.14 17.54 18.24
N SER A 242 11.83 16.84 19.12
CA SER A 242 13.28 16.95 19.29
C SER A 242 14.01 16.15 18.21
N VAL A 243 14.71 16.83 17.30
CA VAL A 243 15.37 16.22 16.13
C VAL A 243 16.89 16.23 16.34
N THR A 244 17.48 15.05 16.49
CA THR A 244 18.95 14.88 16.47
C THR A 244 19.37 14.56 15.04
N VAL A 245 20.27 15.34 14.46
CA VAL A 245 20.73 15.13 13.07
C VAL A 245 22.20 14.73 13.07
N LEU A 246 22.50 13.50 12.65
CA LEU A 246 23.87 12.97 12.63
C LEU A 246 24.65 13.33 11.35
N ASN A 247 23.96 13.79 10.30
CA ASN A 247 24.58 14.30 9.09
C ASN A 247 24.79 15.82 9.22
N GLU A 248 26.04 16.27 9.33
CA GLU A 248 26.38 17.68 9.58
C GLU A 248 25.95 18.64 8.47
N THR A 249 25.97 18.21 7.21
CA THR A 249 25.51 19.04 6.08
C THR A 249 24.00 19.24 6.18
N LEU A 250 23.24 18.15 6.33
CA LEU A 250 21.79 18.21 6.50
C LEU A 250 21.40 19.01 7.74
N LYS A 251 22.14 18.86 8.84
CA LYS A 251 21.91 19.61 10.09
C LYS A 251 21.96 21.12 9.85
N LYS A 252 23.00 21.60 9.15
CA LYS A 252 23.13 23.03 8.81
C LYS A 252 21.97 23.52 7.95
N GLU A 253 21.63 22.77 6.90
CA GLU A 253 20.52 23.11 6.00
C GLU A 253 19.17 23.21 6.75
N LEU A 254 18.88 22.26 7.63
CA LEU A 254 17.65 22.27 8.42
C LEU A 254 17.63 23.43 9.43
N ILE A 255 18.76 23.76 10.06
CA ILE A 255 18.87 24.92 10.96
C ILE A 255 18.61 26.23 10.21
N GLU A 256 19.16 26.40 9.00
CA GLU A 256 18.92 27.59 8.18
C GLU A 256 17.45 27.71 7.78
N LYS A 257 16.83 26.60 7.32
CA LYS A 257 15.40 26.57 6.98
C LYS A 257 14.52 26.87 8.18
N LEU A 258 14.83 26.34 9.36
CA LEU A 258 14.08 26.61 10.60
C LEU A 258 14.21 28.08 11.04
N LYS A 259 15.35 28.73 10.81
CA LYS A 259 15.51 30.17 11.07
C LYS A 259 14.68 31.01 10.10
N ALA A 260 14.60 30.60 8.83
CA ALA A 260 13.82 31.28 7.82
C ALA A 260 12.30 31.12 8.04
N ASP A 261 11.87 29.97 8.56
CA ASP A 261 10.47 29.68 8.88
C ASP A 261 10.34 28.99 10.26
N PRO A 262 10.21 29.76 11.36
CA PRO A 262 10.21 29.21 12.72
C PRO A 262 8.89 28.52 13.12
N LYS A 263 7.91 28.41 12.21
CA LYS A 263 6.61 27.81 12.48
C LYS A 263 6.62 26.28 12.51
N HIS A 264 7.70 25.65 12.01
CA HIS A 264 7.86 24.20 12.01
C HIS A 264 7.87 23.62 13.43
N ASN A 265 7.29 22.43 13.59
CA ASN A 265 7.07 21.81 14.90
C ASN A 265 8.31 21.08 15.44
N ILE A 266 9.52 21.56 15.14
CA ILE A 266 10.76 20.87 15.50
C ILE A 266 11.72 21.74 16.31
N THR A 267 12.60 21.07 17.07
CA THR A 267 13.80 21.65 17.66
C THR A 267 14.99 20.79 17.23
N ILE A 268 16.01 21.40 16.63
CA ILE A 268 17.20 20.66 16.15
C ILE A 268 18.30 20.73 17.21
N ASN A 269 18.81 19.56 17.63
CA ASN A 269 19.92 19.43 18.58
C ASN A 269 21.24 19.10 17.89
#